data_AF-A0A364XYA8-F1
#
_entry.id   AF-A0A364XYA8-F1
#
_cell.length_a   1.000
_cell.length_b   1.000
_cell.length_c   1.000
_cell.angle_alpha   90.00
_cell.angle_beta   90.00
_cell.angle_gamma   90.00
#
_symmetry.space_group_name_H-M   'P 1'
#
loop_
_entity.id
_entity.type
_entity.pdbx_description
1 polymer ?
#
loop_
_entity_poly.entity_id
_entity_poly.type
_entity_poly.pdbx_seq_one_letter_code
_entity_poly.pdbx_strand_id
1 'polypeptide(L)'
;MRLIHPVNGRLERAMTMRTFLIIGLILFGCASKEAVPAGILTSEEMVEMYSEMYLAEEKVNRMGLPRDSAVKVFKIIERKVFEKTKVSDTVFRQSIHYYMDRPLEMEQIYTAVVDSLNLREQRTTVKSVKE
;
A
#
# COMPACT_ATOMS: atom_id res chain seq x y z
N MET A 1 -76.99 -0.25 -19.90
CA MET A 1 -76.81 -1.13 -18.71
C MET A 1 -75.31 -1.23 -18.45
N ARG A 2 -74.81 -0.72 -17.32
CA ARG A 2 -73.39 -0.72 -16.94
C ARG A 2 -72.89 -2.13 -16.66
N LEU A 3 -71.67 -2.49 -17.06
CA LEU A 3 -70.76 -3.32 -16.26
C LEU A 3 -69.30 -2.91 -16.56
N ILE A 4 -68.70 -2.18 -15.62
CA ILE A 4 -67.26 -1.93 -15.54
C ILE A 4 -66.70 -3.03 -14.64
N HIS A 5 -65.85 -3.91 -15.17
CA HIS A 5 -65.02 -4.78 -14.33
C HIS A 5 -63.73 -4.04 -13.95
N PRO A 6 -63.31 -4.05 -12.66
CA PRO A 6 -62.05 -3.44 -12.24
C PRO A 6 -60.87 -4.36 -12.59
N VAL A 7 -59.83 -3.78 -13.21
CA VAL A 7 -58.52 -4.43 -13.37
C VAL A 7 -57.80 -4.36 -12.01
N ASN A 8 -57.50 -5.53 -11.46
CA ASN A 8 -56.78 -5.72 -10.21
C ASN A 8 -55.34 -5.17 -10.30
N GLY A 9 -55.15 -3.91 -9.90
CA GLY A 9 -53.84 -3.34 -9.59
C GLY A 9 -53.40 -3.72 -8.18
N ARG A 10 -52.86 -4.94 -7.98
CA ARG A 10 -52.27 -5.33 -6.69
C ARG A 10 -51.33 -6.55 -6.80
N LEU A 11 -50.29 -6.50 -7.62
CA LEU A 11 -49.26 -7.54 -7.57
C LEU A 11 -47.81 -7.10 -7.88
N GLU A 12 -47.55 -5.83 -8.16
CA GLU A 12 -46.20 -5.37 -8.55
C GLU A 12 -45.34 -4.89 -7.36
N ARG A 13 -45.94 -4.62 -6.19
CA ARG A 13 -45.21 -3.99 -5.06
C ARG A 13 -44.42 -4.95 -4.17
N ALA A 14 -44.68 -6.25 -4.26
CA ALA A 14 -44.01 -7.25 -3.40
C ALA A 14 -42.67 -7.73 -3.95
N MET A 15 -42.45 -7.61 -5.27
CA MET A 15 -41.26 -8.15 -5.94
C MET A 15 -40.08 -7.19 -5.87
N THR A 16 -40.32 -5.87 -5.86
CA THR A 16 -39.25 -4.86 -5.83
C THR A 16 -38.50 -4.83 -4.50
N MET A 17 -39.19 -5.04 -3.37
CA MET A 17 -38.56 -4.99 -2.03
C MET A 17 -37.62 -6.17 -1.76
N ARG A 18 -37.89 -7.35 -2.35
CA ARG A 18 -37.01 -8.52 -2.25
C ARG A 18 -35.76 -8.39 -3.12
N THR A 19 -35.89 -7.77 -4.29
CA THR A 19 -34.77 -7.53 -5.20
C THR A 19 -33.77 -6.52 -4.62
N PHE A 20 -34.24 -5.48 -3.92
CA PHE A 20 -33.36 -4.56 -3.20
C PHE A 20 -32.57 -5.24 -2.06
N LEU A 21 -33.15 -6.24 -1.40
CA LEU A 21 -32.51 -6.97 -0.30
C LEU A 21 -31.39 -7.91 -0.78
N ILE A 22 -31.48 -8.42 -2.01
CA ILE A 22 -30.45 -9.25 -2.64
C ILE A 22 -29.29 -8.39 -3.17
N ILE A 23 -29.57 -7.19 -3.69
CA ILE A 23 -28.55 -6.25 -4.17
C ILE A 23 -27.70 -5.68 -3.00
N GLY A 24 -28.30 -5.49 -1.82
CA GLY A 24 -27.56 -5.06 -0.63
C GLY A 24 -26.58 -6.09 -0.07
N LEU A 25 -26.79 -7.38 -0.35
CA LEU A 25 -25.96 -8.47 0.19
C LEU A 25 -24.62 -8.65 -0.56
N ILE A 26 -24.53 -8.15 -1.80
CA ILE A 26 -23.33 -8.29 -2.64
C ILE A 26 -22.22 -7.28 -2.25
N LEU A 27 -22.55 -6.24 -1.48
CA LEU A 27 -21.59 -5.20 -1.07
C LEU A 27 -20.83 -5.50 0.23
N PHE A 28 -21.12 -6.62 0.92
CA PHE A 28 -20.38 -7.07 2.10
C PHE A 28 -19.38 -8.20 1.76
N GLY A 29 -18.66 -8.04 0.65
CA GLY A 29 -17.43 -8.81 0.41
C GLY A 29 -16.41 -8.46 1.47
N CYS A 30 -16.39 -9.23 2.56
CA CYS A 30 -15.41 -9.11 3.62
C CYS A 30 -14.04 -9.46 3.03
N ALA A 31 -13.23 -8.44 2.74
CA ALA A 31 -11.83 -8.62 2.41
C ALA A 31 -11.11 -9.09 3.68
N SER A 32 -11.10 -10.41 3.90
CA SER A 32 -10.21 -11.00 4.89
C SER A 32 -8.79 -10.68 4.46
N LYS A 33 -8.07 -9.86 5.24
CA LYS A 33 -6.63 -9.66 5.06
C LYS A 33 -5.98 -11.05 5.11
N GLU A 34 -5.55 -11.53 3.94
CA GLU A 34 -4.81 -12.78 3.85
C GLU A 34 -3.52 -12.62 4.64
N ALA A 35 -3.20 -13.60 5.48
CA ALA A 35 -1.99 -13.55 6.27
C ALA A 35 -0.80 -13.59 5.31
N VAL A 36 0.13 -12.64 5.47
CA VAL A 36 1.36 -12.59 4.67
C VAL A 36 2.13 -13.90 4.85
N PRO A 37 2.52 -14.59 3.76
CA PRO A 37 3.24 -15.87 3.86
C PRO A 37 4.56 -15.75 4.62
N ALA A 38 4.99 -16.84 5.25
CA ALA A 38 6.30 -16.89 5.89
C ALA A 38 7.41 -16.59 4.85
N GLY A 39 8.39 -15.76 5.25
CA GLY A 39 9.48 -15.35 4.37
C GLY A 39 9.16 -14.17 3.46
N ILE A 40 7.95 -13.60 3.55
CA ILE A 40 7.57 -12.35 2.91
C ILE A 40 7.47 -11.27 4.00
N LEU A 41 8.01 -10.09 3.72
CA LEU A 41 7.92 -8.93 4.60
C LEU A 41 6.46 -8.48 4.72
N THR A 42 6.07 -8.06 5.90
CA THR A 42 4.82 -7.34 6.13
C THR A 42 4.84 -5.97 5.42
N SER A 43 3.68 -5.36 5.23
CA SER A 43 3.59 -4.00 4.65
C SER A 43 4.38 -2.98 5.47
N GLU A 44 4.41 -3.12 6.79
CA GLU A 44 5.14 -2.23 7.69
C GLU A 44 6.67 -2.37 7.50
N GLU A 45 7.17 -3.61 7.43
CA GLU A 45 8.58 -3.88 7.15
C GLU A 45 8.98 -3.42 5.73
N MET A 46 8.09 -3.55 4.75
CA MET A 46 8.30 -3.00 3.40
C MET A 46 8.41 -1.47 3.42
N VAL A 47 7.54 -0.79 4.18
CA VAL A 47 7.59 0.67 4.35
C VAL A 47 8.91 1.10 4.99
N GLU A 48 9.37 0.41 6.04
CA GLU A 48 10.66 0.67 6.67
C GLU A 48 11.83 0.46 5.69
N MET A 49 11.86 -0.68 5.01
CA MET A 49 12.89 -1.06 4.05
C MET A 49 12.99 -0.06 2.89
N TYR A 50 11.86 0.30 2.27
CA TYR A 50 11.84 1.32 1.22
C TYR A 50 12.27 2.69 1.73
N SER A 51 11.78 3.12 2.90
CA SER A 51 12.16 4.42 3.49
C SER A 51 13.67 4.52 3.69
N GLU A 52 14.29 3.47 4.24
CA GLU A 52 15.74 3.43 4.45
C GLU A 52 16.53 3.35 3.13
N MET A 53 16.01 2.65 2.12
CA MET A 53 16.63 2.60 0.79
C MET A 53 16.60 3.97 0.10
N TYR A 54 15.47 4.69 0.15
CA TYR A 54 15.37 6.05 -0.40
C TYR A 54 16.30 7.03 0.31
N LEU A 55 16.44 6.92 1.64
CA LEU A 55 17.39 7.74 2.40
C LEU A 55 18.85 7.40 2.05
N ALA A 56 19.16 6.13 1.79
CA ALA A 56 20.47 5.73 1.31
C ALA A 56 20.78 6.29 -0.07
N GLU A 57 19.81 6.24 -1.00
CA GLU A 57 19.93 6.79 -2.35
C GLU A 57 20.11 8.32 -2.30
N GLU A 58 19.28 9.01 -1.53
CA GLU A 58 19.35 10.47 -1.36
C GLU A 58 20.70 10.89 -0.78
N LYS A 59 21.21 10.15 0.21
CA LYS A 59 22.53 10.37 0.78
C LYS A 59 23.63 10.26 -0.27
N VAL A 60 23.57 9.27 -1.16
CA VAL A 60 24.54 9.14 -2.27
C VAL A 60 24.39 10.27 -3.26
N ASN A 61 23.16 10.62 -3.63
CA ASN A 61 22.87 11.70 -4.57
C ASN A 61 23.42 13.05 -4.09
N ARG A 62 23.31 13.34 -2.79
CA ARG A 62 23.90 14.55 -2.18
C ARG A 62 25.42 14.60 -2.20
N MET A 63 26.12 13.49 -2.44
CA MET A 63 27.58 13.48 -2.54
C MET A 63 28.09 14.04 -3.88
N GLY A 64 27.23 14.22 -4.89
CA GLY A 64 27.62 14.78 -6.19
C GLY A 64 28.65 13.93 -6.95
N LEU A 65 28.64 12.60 -6.74
CA LEU A 65 29.59 11.68 -7.37
C LEU A 65 29.25 11.43 -8.86
N PRO A 66 30.25 11.18 -9.72
CA PRO A 66 30.01 10.62 -11.06
C PRO A 66 29.21 9.31 -10.97
N ARG A 67 28.37 9.02 -11.98
CA ARG A 67 27.43 7.88 -11.98
C ARG A 67 28.08 6.56 -11.58
N ASP A 68 29.21 6.19 -12.18
CA ASP A 68 29.88 4.92 -11.90
C ASP A 68 30.40 4.83 -10.45
N SER A 69 30.86 5.96 -9.90
CA SER A 69 31.29 6.06 -8.51
C SER A 69 30.08 6.01 -7.57
N ALA A 70 29.00 6.71 -7.89
CA ALA A 70 27.76 6.70 -7.13
C ALA A 70 27.19 5.28 -6.98
N VAL A 71 27.16 4.50 -8.07
CA VAL A 71 26.70 3.09 -8.04
C VAL A 71 27.55 2.23 -7.10
N LYS A 72 28.88 2.40 -7.11
CA LYS A 72 29.77 1.65 -6.20
C LYS A 72 29.55 2.03 -4.75
N VAL A 73 29.40 3.31 -4.46
CA VAL A 73 29.14 3.81 -3.09
C VAL A 73 27.77 3.35 -2.61
N PHE A 74 26.74 3.41 -3.46
CA PHE A 74 25.40 2.95 -3.13
C PHE A 74 25.39 1.49 -2.68
N LYS A 75 26.06 0.57 -3.40
CA LYS A 75 26.18 -0.84 -2.99
C LYS A 75 26.77 -1.04 -1.58
N ILE A 76 27.66 -0.15 -1.15
CA ILE A 76 28.23 -0.22 0.20
C ILE A 76 27.22 0.25 1.25
N ILE A 77 26.44 1.30 0.94
CA ILE A 77 25.43 1.86 1.85
C ILE A 77 24.19 0.96 1.90
N GLU A 78 23.74 0.43 0.77
CA GLU A 78 22.65 -0.54 0.63
C GLU A 78 22.85 -1.75 1.56
N ARG A 79 24.07 -2.30 1.62
CA ARG A 79 24.41 -3.35 2.58
C ARG A 79 24.14 -2.96 4.03
N LYS A 80 24.45 -1.72 4.41
CA LYS A 80 24.16 -1.20 5.76
C LYS A 80 22.66 -1.05 6.00
N VAL A 81 21.88 -0.80 4.95
CA VAL A 81 20.42 -0.77 5.05
C VAL A 81 19.90 -2.16 5.41
N PHE A 82 20.32 -3.20 4.67
CA PHE A 82 19.93 -4.59 4.97
C PHE A 82 20.35 -5.03 6.38
N GLU A 83 21.56 -4.64 6.82
CA GLU A 83 22.01 -4.88 8.20
C GLU A 83 21.13 -4.15 9.23
N LYS A 84 20.77 -2.90 8.97
CA LYS A 84 19.95 -2.07 9.87
C LYS A 84 18.53 -2.60 10.01
N THR A 85 17.90 -2.98 8.91
CA THR A 85 16.53 -3.51 8.88
C THR A 85 16.46 -4.99 9.27
N LYS A 86 17.61 -5.67 9.37
CA LYS A 86 17.70 -7.12 9.60
C LYS A 86 16.98 -7.95 8.53
N VAL A 87 16.85 -7.38 7.34
CA VAL A 87 16.23 -8.02 6.18
C VAL A 87 17.33 -8.49 5.24
N SER A 88 17.23 -9.72 4.74
CA SER A 88 18.13 -10.19 3.68
C SER A 88 17.68 -9.69 2.30
N ASP A 89 18.62 -9.45 1.38
CA ASP A 89 18.32 -9.08 -0.01
C ASP A 89 17.35 -10.05 -0.68
N THR A 90 17.50 -11.35 -0.43
CA THR A 90 16.62 -12.37 -1.01
C THR A 90 15.18 -12.25 -0.52
N VAL A 91 14.98 -12.06 0.78
CA VAL A 91 13.64 -11.85 1.38
C VAL A 91 13.02 -10.57 0.84
N PHE A 92 13.80 -9.49 0.74
CA PHE A 92 13.31 -8.24 0.19
C PHE A 92 12.85 -8.40 -1.26
N ARG A 93 13.68 -9.01 -2.12
CA ARG A 93 13.33 -9.25 -3.53
C ARG A 93 12.08 -10.13 -3.67
N GLN A 94 11.96 -11.20 -2.88
CA GLN A 94 10.77 -12.04 -2.85
C GLN A 94 9.52 -11.26 -2.44
N SER A 95 9.67 -10.35 -1.48
CA SER A 95 8.56 -9.51 -1.00
C SER A 95 8.13 -8.48 -2.05
N ILE A 96 9.07 -7.89 -2.78
CA ILE A 96 8.74 -7.03 -3.93
C ILE A 96 7.90 -7.80 -4.94
N HIS A 97 8.34 -9.01 -5.34
CA HIS A 97 7.57 -9.83 -6.27
C HIS A 97 6.17 -10.17 -5.75
N TYR A 98 6.04 -10.49 -4.46
CA TYR A 98 4.76 -10.77 -3.83
C TYR A 98 3.80 -9.57 -3.90
N TYR A 99 4.27 -8.35 -3.60
CA TYR A 99 3.43 -7.15 -3.62
C TYR A 99 3.18 -6.61 -5.03
N MET A 100 4.05 -6.90 -6.01
CA MET A 100 3.81 -6.54 -7.42
C MET A 100 2.53 -7.16 -7.98
N ASP A 101 2.18 -8.38 -7.56
CA ASP A 101 0.92 -9.04 -7.96
C ASP A 101 -0.30 -8.55 -7.14
N ARG A 102 -0.08 -7.63 -6.19
CA ARG A 102 -1.10 -7.08 -5.26
C ARG A 102 -1.11 -5.55 -5.34
N PRO A 103 -1.63 -4.97 -6.44
CA PRO A 103 -1.47 -3.54 -6.74
C PRO A 103 -2.02 -2.61 -5.65
N LEU A 104 -3.15 -2.96 -5.02
CA LEU A 104 -3.74 -2.15 -3.95
C LEU A 104 -2.84 -2.12 -2.70
N GLU A 105 -2.25 -3.24 -2.32
CA GLU A 105 -1.33 -3.31 -1.17
C GLU A 105 -0.02 -2.58 -1.48
N MET A 106 0.49 -2.71 -2.72
CA MET A 106 1.69 -2.01 -3.15
C MET A 106 1.49 -0.49 -3.17
N GLU A 107 0.34 -0.02 -3.64
CA GLU A 107 -0.04 1.40 -3.58
C GLU A 107 -0.02 1.91 -2.13
N GLN A 108 -0.66 1.18 -1.20
CA GLN A 108 -0.67 1.53 0.22
C GLN A 108 0.73 1.60 0.82
N ILE A 109 1.61 0.65 0.47
CA ILE A 109 3.02 0.67 0.89
C ILE A 109 3.70 1.94 0.40
N TYR A 110 3.59 2.27 -0.89
CA TYR A 110 4.23 3.47 -1.44
C TYR A 110 3.68 4.76 -0.85
N THR A 111 2.36 4.87 -0.66
CA THR A 111 1.75 6.02 0.02
C THR A 111 2.32 6.19 1.43
N ALA A 112 2.39 5.11 2.20
CA ALA A 112 2.94 5.13 3.55
C ALA A 112 4.44 5.46 3.59
N VAL A 113 5.22 5.05 2.58
CA VAL A 113 6.63 5.46 2.42
C VAL A 113 6.74 6.97 2.24
N VAL A 114 5.96 7.54 1.32
CA VAL A 114 5.95 9.00 1.07
C VAL A 114 5.58 9.77 2.33
N ASP A 115 4.53 9.34 3.04
CA ASP A 115 4.10 9.96 4.30
C ASP A 115 5.18 9.86 5.38
N SER A 116 5.81 8.69 5.53
CA SER A 116 6.91 8.47 6.48
C SER A 116 8.11 9.39 6.20
N LEU A 117 8.51 9.55 4.94
CA LEU A 117 9.60 10.43 4.54
C LEU A 117 9.24 11.90 4.77
N ASN A 118 8.03 12.33 4.41
CA ASN A 118 7.56 13.70 4.67
C ASN A 118 7.56 14.04 6.17
N LEU A 119 7.09 13.12 7.02
CA LEU A 119 7.12 13.31 8.47
C LEU A 119 8.56 13.39 9.01
N ARG A 120 9.49 12.59 8.48
CA ARG A 120 10.91 12.66 8.85
C ARG A 120 11.53 14.01 8.45
N GLU A 121 11.21 14.52 7.26
CA GLU A 121 11.68 15.81 6.78
C GLU A 121 11.17 16.95 7.67
N GLN A 122 9.87 16.99 7.96
CA GLN A 122 9.26 18.00 8.84
C GLN A 122 9.88 18.01 10.24
N ARG A 123 10.18 16.83 10.81
CA ARG A 123 10.87 16.73 12.10
C ARG A 123 12.30 17.29 12.03
N THR A 124 12.98 17.09 10.90
CA THR A 124 14.34 17.58 10.70
C THR A 124 14.37 19.11 10.55
N THR A 125 13.44 19.69 9.77
CA THR A 125 13.35 21.14 9.57
C THR A 125 12.97 21.88 10.85
N VAL A 126 12.03 21.33 11.64
CA VAL A 126 11.67 21.90 12.96
C VAL A 126 12.86 21.89 13.92
N LYS A 127 13.67 20.82 13.90
CA LYS A 127 14.88 20.73 14.74
C LYS A 127 15.90 21.81 14.37
N SER A 128 16.18 22.02 13.08
CA SER A 128 17.15 23.02 12.63
C SER A 128 16.73 24.48 12.84
N VAL A 129 15.44 24.74 13.04
CA VAL A 129 14.91 26.10 13.31
C VAL A 129 14.95 26.46 14.80
N LYS A 130 15.06 25.46 15.68
CA LYS A 130 15.03 25.65 17.14
C LYS A 130 16.42 25.69 17.80
N GLU A 131 17.47 25.41 17.05
CA GLU A 131 18.89 25.53 17.44
C GLU A 131 19.47 26.85 16.90
#